data_AF-C4FHV8-F1
#
_entry.id   AF-C4FHV8-F1
#
_cell.length_a   1.000
_cell.length_b   1.000
_cell.length_c   1.000
_cell.angle_alpha   90.00
_cell.angle_beta   90.00
_cell.angle_gamma   90.00
#
_symmetry.space_group_name_H-M   'P 1'
#
loop_
_entity.id
_entity.type
_entity.pdbx_description
1 polymer ?
#
loop_
_entity_poly.entity_id
_entity_poly.type
_entity_poly.pdbx_seq_one_letter_code
_entity_poly.pdbx_strand_id
1 'polypeptide(L)'
;MAYVIDHELLEKLEQKVGKEEAKKIAQTIELIYKELDKKSEVLAHQKKLELKDELTKELATKADLILVKTELEAKIEKEVLKLDKKFTIMFLILAFLIVFINKDAVELLIKLLPFAK
;
A
#
# COMPACT_ATOMS: atom_id res chain seq x y z
N MET A 1 -28.74 -46.03 0.35
CA MET A 1 -27.87 -45.01 -0.27
C MET A 1 -28.31 -43.67 0.32
N ALA A 2 -27.37 -42.89 0.85
CA ALA A 2 -27.68 -41.53 1.31
C ALA A 2 -27.69 -40.61 0.10
N TYR A 3 -28.85 -40.03 -0.22
CA TYR A 3 -28.97 -39.01 -1.26
C TYR A 3 -28.69 -37.63 -0.64
N VAL A 4 -28.38 -36.65 -1.50
CA VAL A 4 -28.20 -35.24 -1.09
C VAL A 4 -29.52 -34.61 -0.63
N ILE A 5 -30.65 -35.11 -1.14
CA ILE A 5 -31.99 -34.70 -0.69
C ILE A 5 -32.37 -35.43 0.59
N ASP A 6 -33.08 -34.73 1.49
CA ASP A 6 -33.58 -35.31 2.73
C ASP A 6 -34.66 -36.39 2.48
N HIS A 7 -34.92 -37.17 3.54
CA HIS A 7 -35.87 -38.27 3.47
C HIS A 7 -37.30 -37.80 3.15
N GLU A 8 -37.71 -36.64 3.67
CA GLU A 8 -39.06 -36.10 3.48
C GLU A 8 -39.31 -35.76 2.00
N LEU A 9 -38.32 -35.17 1.33
CA LEU A 9 -38.39 -34.83 -0.08
C LEU A 9 -38.41 -36.08 -0.96
N LEU A 10 -37.58 -37.08 -0.63
CA LEU A 10 -37.56 -38.36 -1.33
C LEU A 10 -38.92 -39.07 -1.22
N GLU A 11 -39.50 -39.11 -0.02
CA GLU A 11 -40.79 -39.77 0.22
C GLU A 11 -41.94 -39.07 -0.53
N LYS A 12 -41.95 -37.73 -0.58
CA LYS A 12 -42.88 -36.96 -1.42
C LYS A 12 -42.70 -37.23 -2.92
N LEU A 13 -41.46 -37.43 -3.38
CA LEU A 13 -41.17 -37.80 -4.77
C LEU A 13 -41.68 -39.22 -5.07
N GLU A 14 -41.40 -40.20 -4.20
CA GLU A 14 -41.87 -41.57 -4.35
C GLU A 14 -43.39 -41.64 -4.43
N GLN A 15 -44.11 -40.84 -3.63
CA GLN A 15 -45.57 -40.75 -3.66
C GLN A 15 -46.14 -40.13 -4.95
N LYS A 16 -45.43 -39.18 -5.58
CA LYS A 16 -45.91 -38.49 -6.78
C LYS A 16 -45.53 -39.14 -8.10
N VAL A 17 -44.30 -39.65 -8.21
CA VAL A 17 -43.74 -40.15 -9.47
C VAL A 17 -43.38 -41.63 -9.46
N GLY A 18 -43.58 -42.31 -8.32
CA GLY A 18 -43.21 -43.71 -8.12
C GLY A 18 -41.74 -43.88 -7.73
N LYS A 19 -41.42 -45.02 -7.10
CA LYS A 19 -40.10 -45.29 -6.50
C LYS A 19 -38.93 -45.25 -7.49
N GLU A 20 -39.11 -45.81 -8.68
CA GLU A 20 -38.06 -45.84 -9.71
C GLU A 20 -37.73 -44.44 -10.26
N GLU A 21 -38.75 -43.67 -10.61
CA GLU A 21 -38.55 -42.31 -11.13
C GLU A 21 -38.03 -41.36 -10.05
N ALA A 22 -38.51 -41.48 -8.80
CA ALA A 22 -37.99 -40.73 -7.67
C ALA A 22 -36.50 -41.02 -7.42
N LYS A 23 -36.08 -42.28 -7.56
CA LYS A 23 -34.68 -42.69 -7.43
C LYS A 23 -33.80 -42.08 -8.52
N LYS A 24 -34.25 -42.08 -9.78
CA LYS A 24 -33.52 -41.43 -10.89
C LYS A 24 -33.39 -39.93 -10.64
N ILE A 25 -34.46 -39.27 -10.22
CA ILE A 25 -34.44 -37.83 -9.91
C ILE A 25 -33.45 -37.53 -8.78
N ALA A 26 -33.46 -38.32 -7.71
CA ALA A 26 -32.52 -38.18 -6.60
C ALA A 26 -31.05 -38.34 -7.05
N GLN A 27 -30.78 -39.31 -7.94
CA GLN A 27 -29.45 -39.50 -8.53
C GLN A 27 -29.02 -38.34 -9.43
N THR A 28 -29.94 -37.82 -10.24
CA THR A 28 -29.68 -36.64 -11.07
C THR A 28 -29.37 -35.41 -10.20
N ILE A 29 -30.11 -35.20 -9.11
CA ILE A 29 -29.85 -34.10 -8.17
C ILE A 29 -28.48 -34.28 -7.50
N GLU A 30 -28.10 -35.51 -7.14
CA GLU A 30 -26.78 -35.78 -6.57
C GLU A 30 -25.64 -35.49 -7.56
N LEU A 31 -25.82 -35.82 -8.84
CA LEU A 31 -24.86 -35.48 -9.90
C LEU A 31 -24.74 -33.96 -10.08
N ILE A 32 -25.87 -33.26 -10.15
CA ILE A 32 -25.92 -31.79 -10.25
C ILE A 32 -25.21 -31.16 -9.05
N TYR A 33 -25.48 -31.65 -7.84
CA TYR A 33 -24.84 -31.16 -6.63
C TYR A 33 -23.32 -31.33 -6.67
N LYS A 34 -22.82 -32.50 -7.08
CA LYS A 34 -21.38 -32.75 -7.23
C LYS A 34 -20.71 -31.84 -8.26
N GLU A 35 -21.39 -31.53 -9.36
CA GLU A 35 -20.88 -30.58 -10.36
C GLU A 35 -20.89 -29.14 -9.85
N LEU A 36 -21.96 -28.74 -9.15
CA LEU A 36 -22.07 -27.43 -8.51
C LEU A 36 -20.98 -27.20 -7.46
N ASP A 37 -20.71 -28.21 -6.64
CA ASP A 37 -19.68 -28.16 -5.59
C ASP A 37 -18.29 -27.96 -6.21
N LYS A 38 -17.94 -28.77 -7.21
CA LYS A 38 -16.69 -28.60 -7.98
C LYS A 38 -16.60 -27.22 -8.64
N LYS A 39 -17.69 -26.73 -9.24
CA LYS A 39 -17.70 -25.41 -9.87
C LYS A 39 -17.55 -24.29 -8.83
N SER A 40 -18.13 -24.45 -7.65
CA SER A 40 -17.99 -23.52 -6.53
C SER A 40 -16.54 -23.44 -6.06
N GLU A 41 -15.87 -24.58 -5.88
CA GLU A 41 -14.45 -24.62 -5.51
C GLU A 41 -13.57 -23.93 -6.56
N VAL A 42 -13.80 -24.21 -7.85
CA VAL A 42 -13.07 -23.58 -8.97
C VAL A 42 -13.30 -22.06 -8.97
N LEU A 43 -14.54 -21.61 -8.82
CA LEU A 43 -14.88 -20.18 -8.80
C LEU A 43 -14.25 -19.47 -7.59
N ALA A 44 -14.28 -20.07 -6.41
CA ALA A 44 -13.63 -19.52 -5.22
C ALA A 44 -12.12 -19.39 -5.43
N HIS A 45 -11.49 -20.41 -6.03
CA HIS A 45 -10.07 -20.40 -6.32
C HIS A 45 -9.71 -19.37 -7.39
N GLN A 46 -10.54 -19.22 -8.42
CA GLN A 46 -10.39 -18.22 -9.47
C GLN A 46 -10.50 -16.81 -8.92
N LYS A 47 -11.56 -16.49 -8.15
CA LYS A 47 -11.72 -15.17 -7.52
C LYS A 47 -10.56 -14.83 -6.59
N LYS A 48 -10.03 -15.81 -5.85
CA LYS A 48 -8.85 -15.61 -5.01
C LYS A 48 -7.61 -15.24 -5.82
N LEU A 49 -7.43 -15.82 -7.01
CA LEU A 49 -6.34 -15.46 -7.92
C LEU A 49 -6.53 -14.08 -8.53
N GLU A 50 -7.73 -13.78 -9.03
CA GLU A 50 -8.07 -12.46 -9.59
C GLU A 50 -7.84 -11.34 -8.56
N LEU A 51 -8.32 -11.51 -7.33
CA LEU A 51 -8.08 -10.56 -6.24
C LEU A 51 -6.60 -10.40 -5.91
N LYS A 52 -5.82 -11.49 -5.94
CA LYS A 52 -4.38 -11.43 -5.69
C LYS A 52 -3.67 -10.66 -6.80
N ASP A 53 -4.08 -10.84 -8.05
CA ASP A 53 -3.52 -10.15 -9.20
C ASP A 53 -3.88 -8.66 -9.20
N GLU A 54 -5.13 -8.31 -8.91
CA GLU A 54 -5.58 -6.91 -8.76
C GLU A 54 -4.80 -6.23 -7.62
N LEU A 55 -4.72 -6.88 -6.46
CA LEU A 55 -3.98 -6.35 -5.31
C LEU A 55 -2.48 -6.17 -5.62
N THR A 56 -1.90 -7.06 -6.43
CA THR A 56 -0.49 -6.94 -6.85
C THR A 56 -0.27 -5.80 -7.85
N LYS A 57 -1.28 -5.45 -8.65
CA LYS A 57 -1.21 -4.33 -9.61
C LYS A 57 -1.42 -2.97 -8.95
N GLU A 58 -2.30 -2.89 -7.96
CA GLU A 58 -2.65 -1.62 -7.29
C GLU A 58 -1.68 -1.23 -6.17
N LEU A 59 -1.06 -2.22 -5.51
CA LEU A 59 -0.06 -1.93 -4.47
C LEU A 59 1.25 -1.46 -5.09
N ALA A 60 1.70 -0.28 -4.67
CA ALA A 60 3.05 0.19 -4.94
C ALA A 60 4.06 -0.88 -4.51
N THR A 61 4.98 -1.23 -5.40
CA THR A 61 6.01 -2.20 -5.08
C THR A 61 6.97 -1.60 -4.05
N LYS A 62 7.70 -2.46 -3.33
CA LYS A 62 8.77 -1.98 -2.44
C LYS A 62 9.80 -1.11 -3.18
N ALA A 63 10.02 -1.37 -4.48
CA ALA A 63 10.90 -0.58 -5.32
C ALA A 63 10.35 0.84 -5.54
N ASP A 64 9.05 0.98 -5.81
CA ASP A 64 8.40 2.29 -5.97
C ASP A 64 8.49 3.12 -4.69
N LEU A 65 8.27 2.49 -3.53
CA LEU A 65 8.41 3.16 -2.23
C LEU A 65 9.86 3.61 -1.97
N ILE A 66 10.85 2.79 -2.33
CA ILE A 66 12.27 3.15 -2.20
C ILE A 66 12.59 4.33 -3.12
N LEU A 67 12.14 4.31 -4.38
CA LEU A 67 12.35 5.39 -5.33
C LEU A 67 11.79 6.71 -4.78
N VAL A 68 10.54 6.71 -4.32
CA VAL A 68 9.89 7.90 -3.74
C VAL A 68 10.64 8.38 -2.49
N LYS A 69 11.11 7.47 -1.63
CA LYS A 69 11.90 7.83 -0.45
C LYS A 69 13.21 8.50 -0.84
N THR A 70 13.94 7.95 -1.81
CA THR A 70 15.20 8.51 -2.29
C THR A 70 15.02 9.87 -2.96
N GLU A 71 13.97 10.04 -3.79
CA GLU A 71 13.66 11.34 -4.37
C GLU A 71 13.29 12.38 -3.32
N LEU A 72 12.57 11.97 -2.28
CA LEU A 72 12.17 12.84 -1.18
C LEU A 72 13.37 13.25 -0.33
N GLU A 73 14.25 12.30 0.00
CA GLU A 73 15.51 12.55 0.70
C GLU A 73 16.37 13.55 -0.08
N ALA A 74 16.56 13.35 -1.39
CA ALA A 74 17.33 14.26 -2.22
C ALA A 74 16.71 15.68 -2.29
N LYS A 75 15.37 15.79 -2.33
CA LYS A 75 14.67 17.08 -2.28
C LYS A 75 14.87 17.76 -0.92
N ILE A 76 14.78 17.01 0.17
CA ILE A 76 14.99 17.52 1.53
C ILE A 76 16.43 18.01 1.69
N GLU A 77 17.43 17.22 1.32
CA GLU A 77 18.85 17.61 1.37
C GLU A 77 19.11 18.90 0.59
N LYS A 78 18.53 19.03 -0.61
CA LYS A 78 18.66 20.24 -1.43
C LYS A 78 18.06 21.47 -0.75
N GLU A 79 16.89 21.34 -0.13
CA GLU A 79 16.25 22.45 0.58
C GLU A 79 16.99 22.79 1.89
N VAL A 80 17.51 21.80 2.62
CA VAL A 80 18.37 22.01 3.79
C VAL A 80 19.64 22.78 3.40
N LEU A 81 20.34 22.38 2.34
CA LEU A 81 21.54 23.10 1.86
C LEU A 81 21.24 24.55 1.46
N LYS A 82 20.08 24.80 0.85
CA LYS A 82 19.65 26.18 0.55
C LYS A 82 19.37 26.98 1.81
N LEU A 83 18.74 26.35 2.80
CA LEU A 83 18.41 26.98 4.07
C LEU A 83 19.68 27.32 4.86
N ASP A 84 20.64 26.40 4.93
CA ASP A 84 21.94 26.60 5.58
C ASP A 84 22.71 27.77 4.95
N LYS A 85 22.70 27.89 3.61
CA LYS A 85 23.30 29.04 2.92
C LYS A 85 22.61 30.35 3.30
N LYS A 86 21.27 30.38 3.33
CA LYS A 86 20.51 31.57 3.74
C LYS A 86 20.79 31.94 5.21
N PHE A 87 20.85 30.95 6.09
CA PHE A 87 21.18 31.14 7.50
C PHE A 87 22.58 31.70 7.68
N THR A 88 23.57 31.13 6.96
CA THR A 88 24.96 31.60 6.98
C THR A 88 25.05 33.06 6.53
N ILE A 89 24.38 33.42 5.42
CA ILE A 89 24.34 34.80 4.92
C ILE A 89 23.69 35.74 5.94
N MET A 90 22.55 35.34 6.51
CA MET A 90 21.86 36.11 7.54
C MET A 90 22.75 36.33 8.79
N PHE A 91 23.47 35.30 9.22
CA PHE A 91 24.39 35.37 10.34
C PHE A 91 25.56 36.30 10.07
N LEU A 92 26.15 36.26 8.86
CA LEU A 92 27.19 37.20 8.45
C LEU A 92 26.69 38.64 8.46
N ILE A 93 25.53 38.90 7.86
CA ILE A 93 24.92 40.25 7.85
C ILE A 93 24.68 40.72 9.28
N LEU A 94 24.13 39.87 10.14
CA LEU A 94 23.88 40.20 11.55
C LEU A 94 25.18 40.51 12.30
N ALA A 95 26.22 39.69 12.11
CA ALA A 95 27.53 39.91 12.69
C ALA A 95 28.13 41.25 12.24
N PHE A 96 28.05 41.57 10.95
CA PHE A 96 28.46 42.87 10.43
C PHE A 96 27.67 44.02 11.07
N LEU A 97 26.34 43.92 11.16
CA LEU A 97 25.51 44.95 11.79
C LEU A 97 25.90 45.20 13.25
N ILE A 98 26.14 44.14 14.03
CA ILE A 98 26.57 44.25 15.44
C ILE A 98 27.93 44.96 15.53
N VAL A 99 28.89 44.59 14.68
CA VAL A 99 30.21 45.22 14.63
C VAL A 99 30.10 46.69 14.23
N PHE A 100 29.33 47.01 13.19
CA PHE A 100 29.16 48.39 12.71
C PHE A 100 28.49 49.30 13.74
N ILE A 101 27.55 48.79 14.54
CA ILE A 101 26.90 49.55 15.60
C ILE A 101 27.87 49.79 16.77
N ASN A 102 28.81 48.88 17.01
CA ASN A 102 29.78 48.99 18.08
C ASN A 102 31.05 49.73 17.60
N LYS A 103 31.12 51.05 17.88
CA LYS A 103 32.27 51.90 17.52
C LYS A 103 33.62 51.34 18.02
N ASP A 104 33.66 50.78 19.23
CA ASP A 104 34.87 50.19 19.80
C ASP A 104 35.33 48.97 19.01
N ALA A 105 34.38 48.14 18.55
CA ALA A 105 34.68 46.98 17.70
C ALA A 105 35.27 47.39 16.35
N VAL A 106 34.75 48.46 15.74
CA VAL A 106 35.30 49.01 14.47
C VAL A 106 36.71 49.55 14.68
N GLU A 107 36.95 50.29 15.75
CA GLU A 107 38.28 50.84 16.06
C GLU A 107 39.32 49.73 16.30
N LEU A 108 38.93 48.64 16.97
CA LEU A 108 39.77 47.46 17.16
C LEU A 108 40.12 46.78 15.83
N LEU A 109 39.17 46.63 14.90
CA LEU A 109 39.45 46.06 13.57
C LEU A 109 40.45 46.89 12.78
N ILE A 110 40.32 48.22 12.80
CA ILE A 110 41.26 49.13 12.14
C ILE A 110 42.66 49.01 12.73
N LYS A 111 42.78 48.92 14.06
CA LYS A 111 44.06 48.75 14.75
C LYS A 111 44.71 47.39 14.48
N LEU A 112 43.93 46.34 14.19
CA LEU A 112 44.41 45.00 13.87
C LEU A 112 44.80 44.82 12.39
N LEU A 113 44.27 45.65 11.49
CA LEU A 113 44.55 45.60 10.04
C LEU A 113 46.06 45.58 9.68
N PRO A 114 46.94 46.38 10.32
CA PRO A 114 48.38 46.37 10.05
C PRO A 114 49.09 45.07 10.47
N PHE A 115 48.49 44.29 11.37
CA PHE A 115 49.05 43.03 11.89
C PHE A 115 48.58 41.79 11.11
N ALA A 116 47.65 41.96 10.16
CA ALA A 116 47.14 40.88 9.32
C ALA A 116 47.95 40.66 8.02
N LYS A 117 49.16 41.26 7.94
CA LYS A 117 50.06 41.20 6.79
C LYS A 117 51.29 40.35 7.09
#